data_AF-A0A2V9HJX8-F1
#
_entry.id   AF-A0A2V9HJX8-F1
#
_cell.length_a   1.000
_cell.length_b   1.000
_cell.length_c   1.000
_cell.angle_alpha   90.00
_cell.angle_beta   90.00
_cell.angle_gamma   90.00
#
_symmetry.space_group_name_H-M   'P 1'
#
loop_
_entity.id
_entity.type
_entity.pdbx_description
1 polymer ?
#
loop_
_entity_poly.entity_id
_entity_poly.type
_entity_poly.pdbx_seq_one_letter_code
_entity_poly.pdbx_strand_id
1 'polypeptide(L)'
;MRRRDNLAAAVHMVVEAIFWFHPLVWWMGARLLEERERACDEEVLEMGSERQVYAESILKTCEFCVEAPLACVSGVTGADLKRRIVRIMSERVAERLGFGKKLLLLTICSTAVAAPVVLGLVNRPPRILRQLQQADGPAVQPFEVATIKPSRPGDNMVQLFMSHGKFTTKGETLKGIIKFAYDIKSDNQLSGGPSWINSDKYDIEAKEEASVADNLQKLSFEEHAKQVRLMVQALLADRFNLKVSHQTKDLPVYALVVAKSGPKLTPTEVPQPAADGSSAPKKAFRGVRMMGPGQLSATNINIGLLADILSGQPELGRLVIDQTGLKGNYDWTLKWTPDQTAQMSKGADDAHATADAPPLDSSGPSIFTALEEQLGLKLEAKKGPVETLVIESIEKASEN
;
A
#
# COMPACT_ATOMS: atom_id res chain seq x y z
N MET A 1 -24.97 -5.61 -52.01
CA MET A 1 -24.53 -5.90 -50.63
C MET A 1 -23.13 -6.55 -50.59
N ARG A 2 -22.08 -5.85 -51.03
CA ARG A 2 -20.74 -6.47 -51.22
C ARG A 2 -19.66 -5.99 -50.23
N ARG A 3 -19.94 -4.99 -49.35
CA ARG A 3 -18.93 -4.34 -48.49
C ARG A 3 -19.09 -4.46 -46.96
N ARG A 4 -20.02 -5.28 -46.43
CA ARG A 4 -20.24 -5.47 -44.97
C ARG A 4 -20.59 -4.16 -44.20
N ASP A 5 -21.07 -3.12 -44.88
CA ASP A 5 -21.33 -1.80 -44.26
C ASP A 5 -22.36 -1.84 -43.12
N ASN A 6 -23.32 -2.77 -43.18
CA ASN A 6 -24.30 -2.96 -42.10
C ASN A 6 -23.68 -3.53 -40.82
N LEU A 7 -22.64 -4.38 -40.94
CA LEU A 7 -21.92 -4.92 -39.80
C LEU A 7 -21.07 -3.82 -39.14
N ALA A 8 -20.40 -3.00 -39.97
CA ALA A 8 -19.65 -1.85 -39.47
C ALA A 8 -20.56 -0.84 -38.76
N ALA A 9 -21.76 -0.60 -39.30
CA ALA A 9 -22.77 0.24 -38.66
C ALA A 9 -23.26 -0.36 -37.33
N ALA A 10 -23.54 -1.67 -37.26
CA ALA A 10 -23.96 -2.33 -36.03
C ALA A 10 -22.87 -2.27 -34.94
N VAL A 11 -21.61 -2.51 -35.31
CA VAL A 11 -20.48 -2.39 -34.38
C VAL A 11 -20.34 -0.95 -33.90
N HIS A 12 -20.46 0.04 -34.79
CA HIS A 12 -20.38 1.43 -34.40
C HIS A 12 -21.52 1.85 -33.46
N MET A 13 -22.76 1.41 -33.69
CA MET A 13 -23.89 1.67 -32.78
C MET A 13 -23.66 1.08 -31.38
N VAL A 14 -23.04 -0.11 -31.28
CA VAL A 14 -22.67 -0.69 -29.98
C VAL A 14 -21.60 0.14 -29.28
N VAL A 15 -20.61 0.64 -30.03
CA VAL A 15 -19.56 1.52 -29.49
C VAL A 15 -20.14 2.86 -29.05
N GLU A 16 -21.05 3.47 -29.81
CA GLU A 16 -21.79 4.68 -29.42
C GLU A 16 -22.62 4.47 -28.15
N ALA A 17 -23.29 3.31 -28.01
CA ALA A 17 -24.06 3.01 -26.81
C ALA A 17 -23.18 2.86 -25.55
N ILE A 18 -22.01 2.21 -25.69
CA ILE A 18 -21.09 2.00 -24.56
C ILE A 18 -20.33 3.29 -24.21
N PHE A 19 -19.95 4.08 -25.21
CA PHE A 19 -19.09 5.26 -25.07
C PHE A 19 -19.81 6.56 -25.42
N TRP A 20 -21.12 6.66 -25.14
CA TRP A 20 -21.98 7.80 -25.51
C TRP A 20 -21.48 9.15 -24.98
N PHE A 21 -20.69 9.15 -23.91
CA PHE A 21 -20.13 10.35 -23.29
C PHE A 21 -18.83 10.84 -23.96
N HIS A 22 -18.26 10.10 -24.92
CA HIS A 22 -16.96 10.40 -25.50
C HIS A 22 -17.10 11.15 -26.85
N PRO A 23 -16.67 12.42 -26.97
CA PRO A 23 -16.91 13.25 -28.16
C PRO A 23 -16.25 12.70 -29.44
N LEU A 24 -15.13 11.97 -29.33
CA LEU A 24 -14.51 11.31 -30.50
C LEU A 24 -15.38 10.22 -31.13
N VAL A 25 -16.26 9.57 -30.37
CA VAL A 25 -17.10 8.48 -30.90
C VAL A 25 -18.16 9.06 -31.84
N TRP A 26 -18.82 10.14 -31.44
CA TRP A 26 -19.72 10.91 -32.29
C TRP A 26 -19.03 11.48 -33.54
N TRP A 27 -17.80 11.99 -33.39
CA TRP A 27 -17.01 12.46 -34.53
C TRP A 27 -16.69 11.33 -35.53
N MET A 28 -16.31 10.15 -35.03
CA MET A 28 -16.07 8.97 -35.87
C MET A 28 -17.36 8.50 -36.57
N GLY A 29 -18.51 8.58 -35.90
CA GLY A 29 -19.81 8.23 -36.49
C GLY A 29 -20.19 9.13 -37.64
N ALA A 30 -20.08 10.45 -37.44
CA ALA A 30 -20.28 11.43 -38.50
C ALA A 30 -19.35 11.18 -39.70
N ARG A 31 -18.08 10.84 -39.43
CA ARG A 31 -17.11 10.56 -40.50
C ARG A 31 -17.40 9.25 -41.25
N LEU A 32 -17.83 8.20 -40.55
CA LEU A 32 -18.22 6.94 -41.16
C LEU A 32 -19.44 7.10 -42.07
N LEU A 33 -20.41 7.92 -41.66
CA LEU A 33 -21.60 8.20 -42.47
C LEU A 33 -21.23 8.94 -43.77
N GLU A 34 -20.36 9.96 -43.69
CA GLU A 34 -19.88 10.70 -44.87
C GLU A 34 -19.16 9.78 -45.87
N GLU A 35 -18.30 8.88 -45.40
CA GLU A 35 -17.59 7.93 -46.29
C GLU A 35 -18.54 6.87 -46.89
N ARG A 36 -19.63 6.52 -46.21
CA ARG A 36 -20.66 5.61 -46.77
C ARG A 36 -21.43 6.26 -47.91
N GLU A 37 -21.90 7.49 -47.72
CA GLU A 37 -22.58 8.23 -48.79
C GLU A 37 -21.65 8.39 -50.00
N ARG A 38 -20.37 8.69 -49.74
CA ARG A 38 -19.36 8.81 -50.79
C ARG A 38 -19.15 7.51 -51.56
N ALA A 39 -19.06 6.38 -50.88
CA ALA A 39 -18.89 5.08 -51.52
C ALA A 39 -20.11 4.71 -52.38
N CYS A 40 -21.32 5.03 -51.92
CA CYS A 40 -22.55 4.84 -52.70
C CYS A 40 -22.57 5.72 -53.96
N ASP A 41 -22.23 7.01 -53.83
CA ASP A 41 -22.17 7.93 -54.98
C ASP A 41 -21.16 7.44 -56.02
N GLU A 42 -19.97 7.01 -55.58
CA GLU A 42 -18.91 6.50 -56.46
C GLU A 42 -19.35 5.22 -57.18
N GLU A 43 -20.05 4.31 -56.51
CA GLU A 43 -20.55 3.06 -57.13
C GLU A 43 -21.61 3.35 -58.19
N VAL A 44 -22.54 4.29 -57.95
CA VAL A 44 -23.57 4.67 -58.93
C VAL A 44 -22.96 5.31 -60.18
N LEU A 45 -21.90 6.10 -60.00
CA LEU A 45 -21.13 6.70 -61.10
C LEU A 45 -20.30 5.64 -61.84
N GLU A 46 -19.69 4.67 -61.13
CA GLU A 46 -18.98 3.53 -61.74
C GLU A 46 -19.92 2.65 -62.58
N MET A 47 -21.21 2.56 -62.22
CA MET A 47 -22.24 1.85 -63.01
C MET A 47 -22.66 2.58 -64.30
N GLY A 48 -22.10 3.76 -64.58
CA GLY A 48 -22.29 4.46 -65.87
C GLY A 48 -23.44 5.48 -65.91
N SER A 49 -23.96 5.90 -64.75
CA SER A 49 -24.99 6.94 -64.70
C SER A 49 -24.42 8.31 -65.04
N GLU A 50 -25.13 9.10 -65.86
CA GLU A 50 -24.74 10.49 -66.12
C GLU A 50 -24.80 11.32 -64.84
N ARG A 51 -23.72 12.02 -64.51
CA ARG A 51 -23.54 12.75 -63.24
C ARG A 51 -24.62 13.79 -63.01
N GLN A 52 -25.02 14.49 -64.07
CA GLN A 52 -26.07 15.50 -64.02
C GLN A 52 -27.42 14.88 -63.65
N VAL A 53 -27.80 13.79 -64.33
CA VAL A 53 -29.04 13.05 -64.05
C VAL A 53 -29.07 12.51 -62.62
N TYR A 54 -27.93 11.98 -62.14
CA TYR A 54 -27.82 11.50 -60.77
C TYR A 54 -27.94 12.63 -59.73
N ALA A 55 -27.21 13.73 -59.91
CA ALA A 55 -27.26 14.89 -59.02
C ALA A 55 -28.68 15.50 -58.97
N GLU A 56 -29.35 15.61 -60.13
CA GLU A 56 -30.74 16.07 -60.21
C GLU A 56 -31.70 15.12 -59.49
N SER A 57 -31.50 13.80 -59.59
CA SER A 57 -32.34 12.82 -58.90
C SER A 57 -32.22 12.93 -57.37
N ILE A 58 -31.02 13.17 -56.85
CA ILE A 58 -30.79 13.42 -55.41
C ILE A 58 -31.51 14.71 -54.99
N LEU A 59 -31.34 15.79 -55.75
CA LEU A 59 -31.97 17.08 -55.44
C LEU A 59 -33.49 16.99 -55.44
N LYS A 60 -34.10 16.36 -56.44
CA LYS A 60 -35.56 16.13 -56.50
C LYS A 60 -36.06 15.27 -55.35
N THR A 61 -35.29 14.26 -54.94
CA THR A 61 -35.64 13.42 -53.79
C THR A 61 -35.57 14.22 -52.50
N CYS A 62 -34.55 15.05 -52.32
CA CYS A 62 -34.43 15.94 -51.16
C CYS A 62 -35.54 17.00 -51.12
N GLU A 63 -35.89 17.59 -52.25
CA GLU A 63 -37.01 18.54 -52.40
C GLU A 63 -38.33 17.89 -51.95
N PHE A 64 -38.63 16.69 -52.48
CA PHE A 64 -39.81 15.92 -52.07
C PHE A 64 -39.82 15.59 -50.57
N CYS A 65 -38.67 15.26 -49.98
CA CYS A 65 -38.56 14.96 -48.55
C CYS A 65 -38.76 16.20 -47.66
N VAL A 66 -38.40 17.40 -48.13
CA VAL A 66 -38.58 18.65 -47.39
C VAL A 66 -40.01 19.17 -47.50
N GLU A 67 -40.68 18.93 -48.63
CA GLU A 67 -42.09 19.31 -48.85
C GLU A 67 -43.08 18.38 -48.12
N ALA A 68 -42.67 17.16 -47.75
CA ALA A 68 -43.50 16.23 -46.99
C ALA A 68 -43.61 16.66 -45.50
N PRO A 69 -44.82 16.70 -44.91
CA PRO A 69 -45.05 17.20 -43.54
C PRO A 69 -44.67 16.18 -42.44
N LEU A 70 -43.67 15.33 -42.67
CA LEU A 70 -43.21 14.33 -41.70
C LEU A 70 -42.10 14.91 -40.84
N ALA A 71 -42.47 15.35 -39.64
CA ALA A 71 -41.58 15.91 -38.63
C ALA A 71 -40.70 14.84 -37.96
N CYS A 72 -39.85 14.11 -38.71
CA CYS A 72 -38.87 13.18 -38.14
C CYS A 72 -37.82 12.75 -39.19
N VAL A 73 -37.04 13.68 -39.76
CA VAL A 73 -35.77 13.32 -40.44
C VAL A 73 -34.68 14.32 -40.04
N SER A 74 -34.01 14.05 -38.93
CA SER A 74 -32.73 14.70 -38.62
C SER A 74 -31.65 13.93 -39.36
N GLY A 75 -31.15 14.48 -40.47
CA GLY A 75 -30.10 13.80 -41.23
C GLY A 75 -29.51 14.59 -42.38
N VAL A 76 -30.23 15.56 -42.95
CA VAL A 76 -29.69 16.37 -44.05
C VAL A 76 -29.41 17.78 -43.53
N THR A 77 -28.19 18.04 -43.07
CA THR A 77 -27.77 19.44 -42.91
C THR A 77 -27.52 20.03 -44.29
N GLY A 78 -28.03 21.22 -44.58
CA GLY A 78 -27.91 21.84 -45.91
C GLY A 78 -26.46 22.06 -46.38
N ALA A 79 -25.49 22.08 -45.45
CA ALA A 79 -24.07 22.21 -45.76
C ALA A 79 -23.46 20.91 -46.36
N ASP A 80 -23.99 19.75 -46.02
CA ASP A 80 -23.51 18.45 -46.51
C ASP A 80 -24.01 18.16 -47.92
N LEU A 81 -25.28 18.52 -48.23
CA LEU A 81 -25.87 18.31 -49.56
C LEU A 81 -25.14 19.14 -50.64
N LYS A 82 -24.91 20.44 -50.39
CA LYS A 82 -24.15 21.29 -51.33
C LYS A 82 -22.75 20.73 -51.59
N ARG A 83 -22.06 20.28 -50.53
CA ARG A 83 -20.70 19.71 -50.64
C ARG A 83 -20.72 18.40 -51.43
N ARG A 84 -21.75 17.56 -51.24
CA ARG A 84 -21.94 16.30 -51.96
C ARG A 84 -22.21 16.51 -53.45
N ILE A 85 -23.13 17.41 -53.82
CA ILE A 85 -23.44 17.72 -55.23
C ILE A 85 -22.22 18.29 -55.96
N VAL A 86 -21.51 19.26 -55.34
CA VAL A 86 -20.27 19.81 -55.91
C VAL A 86 -19.23 18.70 -56.14
N ARG A 87 -19.11 17.75 -55.21
CA ARG A 87 -18.15 16.64 -55.30
C ARG A 87 -18.51 15.63 -56.40
N ILE A 88 -19.79 15.27 -56.54
CA ILE A 88 -20.29 14.40 -57.62
C ILE A 88 -19.98 15.03 -59.00
N MET A 89 -20.10 16.35 -59.10
CA MET A 89 -19.89 17.09 -60.35
C MET A 89 -18.42 17.37 -60.71
N SER A 90 -17.47 17.22 -59.78
CA SER A 90 -16.09 17.73 -59.93
C SER A 90 -15.00 16.68 -60.19
N GLU A 91 -15.36 15.51 -60.73
CA GLU A 91 -14.44 14.47 -61.24
C GLU A 91 -13.18 14.24 -60.35
N ARG A 92 -13.40 13.72 -59.15
CA ARG A 92 -12.31 13.13 -58.34
C ARG A 92 -12.75 11.80 -57.77
N VAL A 93 -12.64 10.76 -58.58
CA VAL A 93 -12.54 9.37 -58.09
C VAL A 93 -11.35 9.35 -57.13
N ALA A 94 -11.58 8.98 -55.87
CA ALA A 94 -10.52 9.00 -54.88
C ALA A 94 -9.53 7.88 -55.21
N GLU A 95 -8.22 8.19 -55.29
CA GLU A 95 -7.21 7.17 -55.50
C GLU A 95 -7.32 6.07 -54.45
N ARG A 96 -7.43 4.82 -54.89
CA ARG A 96 -7.47 3.65 -53.99
C ARG A 96 -6.21 3.66 -53.11
N LEU A 97 -6.39 3.49 -51.80
CA LEU A 97 -5.25 3.42 -50.87
C LEU A 97 -4.28 2.31 -51.29
N GLY A 98 -3.06 2.70 -51.68
CA GLY A 98 -1.98 1.77 -51.98
C GLY A 98 -1.59 0.91 -50.79
N PHE A 99 -0.95 -0.23 -51.06
CA PHE A 99 -0.57 -1.22 -50.06
C PHE A 99 0.24 -0.63 -48.89
N GLY A 100 1.18 0.29 -49.17
CA GLY A 100 1.97 0.96 -48.13
C GLY A 100 1.14 1.81 -47.16
N LYS A 101 0.13 2.54 -47.66
CA LYS A 101 -0.77 3.33 -46.81
C LYS A 101 -1.67 2.43 -45.95
N LYS A 102 -2.09 1.27 -46.48
CA LYS A 102 -2.83 0.26 -45.71
C LYS A 102 -1.99 -0.35 -44.58
N LEU A 103 -0.73 -0.65 -44.85
CA LEU A 103 0.19 -1.18 -43.85
C LEU A 103 0.46 -0.17 -42.73
N LEU A 104 0.67 1.11 -43.08
CA LEU A 104 0.87 2.18 -42.11
C LEU A 104 -0.34 2.43 -41.19
N LEU A 105 -1.56 2.32 -41.73
CA LEU A 105 -2.76 2.44 -40.90
C LEU A 105 -2.91 1.25 -39.92
N LEU A 106 -2.58 0.03 -40.37
CA LEU A 106 -2.61 -1.15 -39.51
C LEU A 106 -1.59 -1.07 -38.36
N THR A 107 -0.38 -0.57 -38.61
CA THR A 107 0.64 -0.41 -37.56
C THR A 107 0.26 0.65 -36.54
N ILE A 108 -0.32 1.77 -36.97
CA ILE A 108 -0.81 2.82 -36.06
C ILE A 108 -1.94 2.28 -35.18
N CYS A 109 -2.93 1.61 -35.77
CA CYS A 109 -4.03 1.01 -35.01
C CYS A 109 -3.54 -0.06 -34.03
N SER A 110 -2.62 -0.93 -34.44
CA SER A 110 -2.06 -1.97 -33.57
C SER A 110 -1.30 -1.36 -32.39
N THR A 111 -0.51 -0.32 -32.62
CA THR A 111 0.25 0.37 -31.57
C THR A 111 -0.66 1.07 -30.57
N ALA A 112 -1.72 1.74 -31.05
CA ALA A 112 -2.68 2.44 -30.20
C ALA A 112 -3.43 1.50 -29.23
N VAL A 113 -3.66 0.25 -29.62
CA VAL A 113 -4.31 -0.76 -28.76
C VAL A 113 -3.31 -1.48 -27.86
N ALA A 114 -2.13 -1.82 -28.36
CA ALA A 114 -1.15 -2.59 -27.62
C ALA A 114 -0.46 -1.78 -26.50
N ALA A 115 -0.17 -0.50 -26.73
CA ALA A 115 0.58 0.33 -25.79
C ALA A 115 -0.08 0.47 -24.40
N PRO A 116 -1.40 0.75 -24.29
CA PRO A 116 -2.06 0.82 -22.98
C PRO A 116 -2.05 -0.52 -22.23
N VAL A 117 -2.20 -1.64 -22.94
CA VAL A 117 -2.20 -2.98 -22.34
C VAL A 117 -0.81 -3.33 -21.80
N VAL A 118 0.24 -3.05 -22.57
CA VAL A 118 1.63 -3.29 -22.12
C VAL A 118 1.99 -2.39 -20.93
N LEU A 119 1.64 -1.11 -20.97
CA LEU A 119 1.83 -0.19 -19.84
C LEU A 119 1.11 -0.66 -18.57
N GLY A 120 -0.12 -1.19 -18.69
CA GLY A 120 -0.87 -1.76 -17.57
C GLY A 120 -0.31 -3.09 -17.04
N LEU A 121 0.45 -3.84 -17.85
CA LEU A 121 1.14 -5.06 -17.42
C LEU A 121 2.46 -4.77 -16.71
N VAL A 122 3.16 -3.71 -17.12
CA VAL A 122 4.45 -3.29 -16.54
C VAL A 122 4.27 -2.54 -15.21
N ASN A 123 3.26 -1.67 -15.10
CA ASN A 123 2.99 -0.88 -13.88
C ASN A 123 1.99 -1.55 -12.92
N ARG A 124 2.06 -2.86 -12.72
CA ARG A 124 1.20 -3.52 -11.71
C ARG A 124 1.72 -3.17 -10.32
N PRO A 125 0.89 -2.63 -9.40
CA PRO A 125 1.28 -2.53 -8.00
C PRO A 125 1.63 -3.93 -7.48
N PRO A 126 2.64 -4.07 -6.60
CA PRO A 126 3.06 -5.35 -6.07
C PRO A 126 1.86 -6.15 -5.54
N ARG A 127 1.84 -7.46 -5.78
CA ARG A 127 0.72 -8.36 -5.42
C ARG A 127 0.25 -8.21 -3.96
N ILE A 128 1.17 -7.85 -3.06
CA ILE A 128 0.90 -7.63 -1.64
C ILE A 128 0.03 -6.40 -1.40
N LEU A 129 0.23 -5.29 -2.14
CA LEU A 129 -0.69 -4.13 -2.05
C LEU A 129 -2.11 -4.50 -2.50
N ARG A 130 -2.25 -5.36 -3.51
CA ARG A 130 -3.55 -5.89 -3.94
C ARG A 130 -4.20 -6.80 -2.89
N GLN A 131 -3.43 -7.64 -2.23
CA GLN A 131 -3.91 -8.55 -1.20
C GLN A 131 -4.27 -7.79 0.10
N LEU A 132 -3.51 -6.74 0.43
CA LEU A 132 -3.81 -5.81 1.53
C LEU A 132 -5.00 -4.89 1.21
N GLN A 133 -5.23 -4.53 -0.05
CA GLN A 133 -6.43 -3.80 -0.50
C GLN A 133 -7.70 -4.66 -0.60
N GLN A 134 -7.57 -5.99 -0.63
CA GLN A 134 -8.71 -6.92 -0.73
C GLN A 134 -9.21 -7.44 0.62
N ALA A 135 -8.45 -7.25 1.72
CA ALA A 135 -8.99 -7.41 3.06
C ALA A 135 -9.96 -6.25 3.35
N ASP A 136 -11.05 -6.48 4.10
CA ASP A 136 -12.07 -5.49 4.52
C ASP A 136 -11.53 -4.37 5.46
N GLY A 137 -10.29 -3.92 5.26
CA GLY A 137 -9.63 -2.83 5.97
C GLY A 137 -9.50 -1.56 5.13
N PRO A 138 -9.13 -0.43 5.75
CA PRO A 138 -8.82 0.79 5.02
C PRO A 138 -7.70 0.52 4.00
N ALA A 139 -7.87 1.02 2.78
CA ALA A 139 -6.92 0.83 1.69
C ALA A 139 -5.50 1.25 2.15
N VAL A 140 -4.56 0.31 2.15
CA VAL A 140 -3.17 0.58 2.52
C VAL A 140 -2.53 1.46 1.45
N GLN A 141 -2.31 2.72 1.79
CA GLN A 141 -1.61 3.66 0.91
C GLN A 141 -0.10 3.45 1.10
N PRO A 142 0.70 3.34 0.02
CA PRO A 142 2.16 3.28 0.15
C PRO A 142 2.73 4.63 0.62
N PHE A 143 3.99 4.64 1.06
CA PHE A 143 4.72 5.89 1.25
C PHE A 143 4.87 6.62 -0.09
N GLU A 144 4.76 7.96 -0.07
CA GLU A 144 4.95 8.82 -1.25
C GLU A 144 6.40 8.70 -1.76
N VAL A 145 7.35 8.76 -0.81
CA VAL A 145 8.78 8.64 -1.08
C VAL A 145 9.38 7.78 0.01
N ALA A 146 10.24 6.84 -0.39
CA ALA A 146 11.08 6.12 0.55
C ALA A 146 12.51 5.99 0.03
N THR A 147 13.46 6.23 0.91
CA THR A 147 14.89 6.01 0.68
C THR A 147 15.36 4.92 1.61
N ILE A 148 16.06 3.93 1.06
CA ILE A 148 16.64 2.81 1.82
C ILE A 148 18.14 2.80 1.55
N LYS A 149 18.93 2.81 2.61
CA LYS A 149 20.40 2.78 2.54
C LYS A 149 20.94 1.78 3.55
N PRO A 150 22.00 1.01 3.22
CA PRO A 150 22.76 0.30 4.24
C PRO A 150 23.25 1.29 5.31
N SER A 151 23.09 0.94 6.59
CA SER A 151 23.57 1.77 7.69
C SER A 151 25.10 1.84 7.69
N ARG A 152 25.64 2.93 8.25
CA ARG A 152 27.09 3.10 8.36
C ARG A 152 27.68 2.06 9.34
N PRO A 153 28.83 1.43 9.01
CA PRO A 153 29.55 0.59 9.95
C PRO A 153 29.87 1.34 11.25
N GLY A 154 29.68 0.71 12.40
CA GLY A 154 29.92 1.30 13.73
C GLY A 154 28.77 2.14 14.29
N ASP A 155 27.68 2.38 13.54
CA ASP A 155 26.46 2.95 14.12
C ASP A 155 25.69 1.86 14.88
N ASN A 156 25.82 1.91 16.21
CA ASN A 156 25.18 0.98 17.13
C ASN A 156 23.90 1.54 17.74
N MET A 157 23.56 2.80 17.43
CA MET A 157 22.35 3.41 17.94
C MET A 157 21.16 2.97 17.09
N VAL A 158 20.45 1.95 17.57
CA VAL A 158 19.22 1.48 16.97
C VAL A 158 18.10 2.48 17.30
N GLN A 159 17.55 3.12 16.27
CA GLN A 159 16.41 4.02 16.40
C GLN A 159 15.31 3.65 15.41
N LEU A 160 14.07 3.63 15.88
CA LEU A 160 12.88 3.55 15.06
C LEU A 160 11.91 4.62 15.52
N PHE A 161 11.56 5.54 14.63
CA PHE A 161 10.64 6.63 14.93
C PHE A 161 9.49 6.67 13.92
N MET A 162 8.31 6.91 14.48
CA MET A 162 7.10 7.25 13.73
C MET A 162 6.69 8.64 14.19
N SER A 163 6.87 9.66 13.35
CA SER A 163 6.48 11.02 13.73
C SER A 163 6.09 11.84 12.52
N HIS A 164 5.00 12.62 12.64
CA HIS A 164 4.62 13.68 11.71
C HIS A 164 4.66 13.27 10.22
N GLY A 165 4.05 12.14 9.87
CA GLY A 165 4.00 11.67 8.49
C GLY A 165 5.30 11.05 7.98
N LYS A 166 6.19 10.62 8.88
CA LYS A 166 7.46 9.98 8.54
C LYS A 166 7.70 8.73 9.37
N PHE A 167 8.23 7.72 8.69
CA PHE A 167 8.81 6.54 9.30
C PHE A 167 10.32 6.56 9.07
N THR A 168 11.10 6.48 10.15
CA THR A 168 12.56 6.45 10.06
C THR A 168 13.17 5.32 10.89
N THR A 169 14.19 4.67 10.32
CA THR A 169 15.06 3.74 11.03
C THR A 169 16.51 4.20 10.92
N LYS A 170 17.29 3.97 11.97
CA LYS A 170 18.75 4.12 11.95
C LYS A 170 19.41 2.93 12.63
N GLY A 171 20.41 2.35 11.96
CA GLY A 171 21.21 1.25 12.49
C GLY A 171 20.41 -0.01 12.83
N GLU A 172 19.18 -0.16 12.31
CA GLU A 172 18.29 -1.28 12.63
C GLU A 172 18.47 -2.42 11.64
N THR A 173 18.48 -3.65 12.16
CA THR A 173 18.58 -4.88 11.36
C THR A 173 17.31 -5.09 10.54
N LEU A 174 17.42 -5.70 9.37
CA LEU A 174 16.22 -6.00 8.57
C LEU A 174 15.23 -6.90 9.34
N LYS A 175 15.72 -7.83 10.16
CA LYS A 175 14.89 -8.61 11.09
C LYS A 175 14.11 -7.71 12.06
N GLY A 176 14.74 -6.70 12.66
CA GLY A 176 14.07 -5.73 13.53
C GLY A 176 12.96 -4.96 12.82
N ILE A 177 13.21 -4.52 11.59
CA ILE A 177 12.22 -3.81 10.76
C ILE A 177 11.04 -4.73 10.42
N ILE A 178 11.29 -6.00 10.08
CA ILE A 178 10.24 -7.01 9.84
C ILE A 178 9.42 -7.24 11.11
N LYS A 179 10.09 -7.41 12.26
CA LYS A 179 9.39 -7.60 13.54
C LYS A 179 8.48 -6.43 13.86
N PHE A 180 8.94 -5.20 13.63
CA PHE A 180 8.11 -4.02 13.74
C PHE A 180 6.92 -4.06 12.76
N ALA A 181 7.16 -4.32 11.48
CA ALA A 181 6.12 -4.31 10.45
C ALA A 181 4.98 -5.33 10.70
N TYR A 182 5.30 -6.50 11.26
CA TYR A 182 4.33 -7.58 11.51
C TYR A 182 3.94 -7.73 12.99
N ASP A 183 4.31 -6.77 13.84
CA ASP A 183 4.06 -6.78 15.28
C ASP A 183 4.53 -8.03 16.03
N ILE A 184 5.69 -8.51 15.63
CA ILE A 184 6.35 -9.67 16.23
C ILE A 184 7.11 -9.23 17.49
N LYS A 185 6.71 -9.77 18.64
CA LYS A 185 7.28 -9.39 19.94
C LYS A 185 8.54 -10.17 20.26
N SER A 186 8.51 -11.48 20.03
CA SER A 186 9.60 -12.38 20.36
C SER A 186 10.24 -13.02 19.13
N ASP A 187 11.51 -13.38 19.24
CA ASP A 187 12.25 -14.02 18.14
C ASP A 187 11.72 -15.41 17.79
N ASN A 188 11.11 -16.11 18.74
CA ASN A 188 10.52 -17.43 18.51
C ASN A 188 9.26 -17.40 17.62
N GLN A 189 8.69 -16.22 17.39
CA GLN A 189 7.55 -16.02 16.49
C GLN A 189 7.97 -15.83 15.04
N LEU A 190 9.25 -15.56 14.76
CA LEU A 190 9.75 -15.34 13.40
C LEU A 190 10.69 -16.48 13.01
N SER A 191 10.46 -17.07 11.84
CA SER A 191 11.30 -18.16 11.32
C SER A 191 11.55 -18.03 9.82
N GLY A 192 12.54 -18.76 9.31
CA GLY A 192 12.97 -18.68 7.92
C GLY A 192 13.84 -17.45 7.63
N GLY A 193 13.99 -17.16 6.34
CA GLY A 193 14.85 -16.08 5.85
C GLY A 193 16.36 -16.41 5.91
N PRO A 194 17.16 -15.71 5.08
CA PRO A 194 18.60 -15.87 5.04
C PRO A 194 19.28 -15.19 6.25
N SER A 195 20.44 -15.69 6.68
CA SER A 195 21.11 -15.23 7.90
C SER A 195 21.45 -13.73 7.92
N TRP A 196 21.70 -13.12 6.76
CA TRP A 196 22.08 -11.71 6.64
C TRP A 196 21.01 -10.74 7.15
N ILE A 197 19.74 -11.14 7.25
CA ILE A 197 18.69 -10.26 7.83
C ILE A 197 18.94 -9.95 9.31
N ASN A 198 19.76 -10.76 9.99
CA ASN A 198 20.10 -10.57 11.40
C ASN A 198 21.27 -9.59 11.59
N SER A 199 22.08 -9.34 10.56
CA SER A 199 23.30 -8.53 10.62
C SER A 199 23.22 -7.25 9.81
N ASP A 200 22.63 -7.32 8.61
CA ASP A 200 22.57 -6.20 7.69
C ASP A 200 21.60 -5.15 8.24
N LYS A 201 22.14 -3.96 8.49
CA LYS A 201 21.42 -2.82 9.04
C LYS A 201 21.01 -1.85 7.92
N TYR A 202 19.82 -1.28 8.04
CA TYR A 202 19.27 -0.34 7.08
C TYR A 202 18.75 0.95 7.73
N ASP A 203 19.14 2.06 7.13
CA ASP A 203 18.57 3.37 7.37
C ASP A 203 17.44 3.59 6.36
N ILE A 204 16.21 3.61 6.85
CA ILE A 204 15.01 3.86 6.06
C ILE A 204 14.53 5.26 6.40
N GLU A 205 14.28 6.07 5.38
CA GLU A 205 13.54 7.33 5.50
C GLU A 205 12.35 7.27 4.56
N ALA A 206 11.15 7.12 5.12
CA ALA A 206 9.92 7.03 4.36
C ALA A 206 8.97 8.17 4.77
N LYS A 207 8.40 8.83 3.76
CA LYS A 207 7.50 9.98 3.93
C LYS A 207 6.11 9.63 3.40
N GLU A 208 5.12 9.95 4.20
CA GLU A 208 3.71 9.84 3.86
C GLU A 208 3.28 11.05 3.02
N GLU A 209 2.30 10.86 2.15
CA GLU A 209 1.64 11.97 1.48
C GLU A 209 0.96 12.87 2.53
N ALA A 210 0.98 14.19 2.32
CA ALA A 210 0.43 15.14 3.30
C ALA A 210 -1.04 14.86 3.64
N SER A 211 -1.86 14.51 2.64
CA SER A 211 -3.29 14.18 2.84
C SER A 211 -3.49 12.91 3.68
N VAL A 212 -2.59 11.94 3.55
CA VAL A 212 -2.58 10.70 4.33
C VAL A 212 -2.14 11.01 5.75
N ALA A 213 -1.04 11.72 5.93
CA ALA A 213 -0.51 12.09 7.24
C ALA A 213 -1.54 12.86 8.09
N ASP A 214 -2.27 13.79 7.48
CA ASP A 214 -3.32 14.57 8.17
C ASP A 214 -4.50 13.68 8.62
N ASN A 215 -4.83 12.64 7.87
CA ASN A 215 -5.87 11.69 8.24
C ASN A 215 -5.38 10.72 9.32
N LEU A 216 -4.13 10.25 9.23
CA LEU A 216 -3.54 9.35 10.23
C LEU A 216 -3.34 10.01 11.58
N GLN A 217 -3.07 11.31 11.62
CA GLN A 217 -2.97 12.08 12.86
C GLN A 217 -4.29 12.17 13.65
N LYS A 218 -5.44 11.95 13.01
CA LYS A 218 -6.76 11.95 13.66
C LYS A 218 -7.07 10.61 14.35
N LEU A 219 -6.33 9.56 14.03
CA LEU A 219 -6.53 8.23 14.57
C LEU A 219 -6.01 8.13 16.01
N SER A 220 -6.46 7.12 16.74
CA SER A 220 -5.80 6.75 17.99
C SER A 220 -4.35 6.32 17.73
N PHE A 221 -3.50 6.37 18.76
CA PHE A 221 -2.10 5.94 18.63
C PHE A 221 -1.97 4.50 18.10
N GLU A 222 -2.86 3.60 18.53
CA GLU A 222 -2.83 2.18 18.12
C GLU A 222 -3.22 2.00 16.65
N GLU A 223 -4.28 2.67 16.21
CA GLU A 223 -4.72 2.66 14.82
C GLU A 223 -3.68 3.29 13.88
N HIS A 224 -3.07 4.40 14.31
CA HIS A 224 -1.99 5.04 13.59
C HIS A 224 -0.79 4.10 13.45
N ALA A 225 -0.34 3.47 14.54
CA ALA A 225 0.76 2.52 14.51
C ALA A 225 0.45 1.31 13.63
N LYS A 226 -0.79 0.80 13.67
CA LYS A 226 -1.23 -0.30 12.79
C LYS A 226 -1.15 0.10 11.32
N GLN A 227 -1.60 1.31 10.97
CA GLN A 227 -1.52 1.77 9.59
C GLN A 227 -0.07 1.91 9.12
N VAL A 228 0.80 2.55 9.91
CA VAL A 228 2.22 2.72 9.55
C VAL A 228 2.88 1.36 9.34
N ARG A 229 2.59 0.36 10.19
CA ARG A 229 3.10 -1.01 10.01
C ARG A 229 2.68 -1.61 8.68
N LEU A 230 1.43 -1.42 8.24
CA LEU A 230 0.97 -1.88 6.92
C LEU A 230 1.72 -1.18 5.77
N MET A 231 2.00 0.12 5.90
CA MET A 231 2.80 0.86 4.92
C MET A 231 4.24 0.32 4.86
N VAL A 232 4.83 -0.04 6.01
CA VAL A 232 6.16 -0.67 6.06
C VAL A 232 6.13 -2.09 5.48
N GLN A 233 5.07 -2.88 5.71
CA GLN A 233 4.90 -4.19 5.04
C GLN A 233 4.90 -4.03 3.52
N ALA A 234 4.17 -3.05 2.98
CA ALA A 234 4.14 -2.76 1.55
C ALA A 234 5.52 -2.32 1.02
N LEU A 235 6.25 -1.49 1.78
CA LEU A 235 7.61 -1.10 1.44
C LEU A 235 8.58 -2.28 1.42
N LEU A 236 8.52 -3.18 2.41
CA LEU A 236 9.37 -4.37 2.46
C LEU A 236 9.04 -5.35 1.31
N ALA A 237 7.76 -5.50 0.98
CA ALA A 237 7.30 -6.28 -0.15
C ALA A 237 7.85 -5.76 -1.49
N ASP A 238 7.82 -4.44 -1.69
CA ASP A 238 8.25 -3.80 -2.92
C ASP A 238 9.78 -3.77 -3.06
N ARG A 239 10.47 -3.34 -2.00
CA ARG A 239 11.91 -3.02 -2.07
C ARG A 239 12.82 -4.21 -1.76
N PHE A 240 12.34 -5.18 -0.98
CA PHE A 240 13.09 -6.38 -0.61
C PHE A 240 12.45 -7.68 -1.16
N ASN A 241 11.42 -7.56 -2.00
CA ASN A 241 10.66 -8.72 -2.52
C ASN A 241 10.19 -9.67 -1.40
N LEU A 242 9.87 -9.11 -0.22
CA LEU A 242 9.54 -9.88 0.98
C LEU A 242 8.25 -10.66 0.77
N LYS A 243 8.33 -11.98 0.98
CA LYS A 243 7.17 -12.88 1.03
C LYS A 243 7.12 -13.60 2.36
N VAL A 244 5.94 -13.62 2.96
CA VAL A 244 5.71 -14.20 4.29
C VAL A 244 4.46 -15.05 4.31
N SER A 245 4.44 -16.00 5.25
CA SER A 245 3.30 -16.85 5.56
C SER A 245 3.00 -16.80 7.05
N HIS A 246 1.70 -16.67 7.40
CA HIS A 246 1.23 -16.72 8.77
C HIS A 246 0.90 -18.16 9.15
N GLN A 247 1.37 -18.60 10.32
CA GLN A 247 1.13 -19.94 10.84
C GLN A 247 0.84 -19.88 12.34
N THR A 248 -0.09 -20.69 12.82
CA THR A 248 -0.28 -20.91 14.25
C THR A 248 0.53 -22.13 14.67
N LYS A 249 1.40 -21.97 15.68
CA LYS A 249 2.23 -23.06 16.23
C LYS A 249 2.12 -23.11 17.73
N ASP A 250 2.09 -24.31 18.29
CA ASP A 250 2.23 -24.51 19.73
C ASP A 250 3.68 -24.29 20.15
N LEU A 251 3.95 -23.17 20.81
CA LEU A 251 5.29 -22.75 21.24
C LEU A 251 5.37 -22.64 22.77
N PRO A 252 6.58 -22.77 23.35
CA PRO A 252 6.79 -22.40 24.74
C PRO A 252 6.61 -20.88 24.91
N VAL A 253 5.74 -20.51 25.84
CA VAL A 253 5.39 -19.13 26.20
C VAL A 253 5.50 -18.94 27.71
N TYR A 254 5.51 -17.69 28.15
CA TYR A 254 5.24 -17.35 29.53
C TYR A 254 3.84 -16.75 29.65
N ALA A 255 3.04 -17.24 30.58
CA ALA A 255 1.85 -16.53 31.04
C ALA A 255 2.28 -15.55 32.15
N LEU A 256 2.00 -14.26 31.96
CA LEU A 256 2.13 -13.26 33.01
C LEU A 256 0.87 -13.32 33.88
N VAL A 257 1.04 -13.70 35.14
CA VAL A 257 -0.06 -13.87 36.11
C VAL A 257 0.19 -13.03 37.36
N VAL A 258 -0.85 -12.80 38.15
CA VAL A 258 -0.69 -12.16 39.47
C VAL A 258 -0.01 -13.12 40.42
N ALA A 259 1.04 -12.68 41.11
CA ALA A 259 1.75 -13.49 42.09
C ALA A 259 0.91 -13.68 43.37
N LYS A 260 1.30 -14.62 44.23
CA LYS A 260 0.62 -14.88 45.51
C LYS A 260 0.59 -13.65 46.43
N SER A 261 1.55 -12.74 46.28
CA SER A 261 1.65 -11.48 47.01
C SER A 261 0.64 -10.42 46.57
N GLY A 262 -0.11 -10.66 45.48
CA GLY A 262 -1.01 -9.68 44.88
C GLY A 262 -0.27 -8.62 44.03
N PRO A 263 -1.00 -7.86 43.20
CA PRO A 263 -0.39 -6.86 42.32
C PRO A 263 0.17 -5.70 43.13
N LYS A 264 1.41 -5.31 42.83
CA LYS A 264 2.12 -4.16 43.43
C LYS A 264 2.32 -3.04 42.41
N LEU A 265 1.27 -2.78 41.65
CA LEU A 265 1.23 -1.77 40.59
C LEU A 265 0.41 -0.58 41.08
N THR A 266 0.80 0.63 40.72
CA THR A 266 0.04 1.84 41.06
C THR A 266 -0.98 2.11 39.96
N PRO A 267 -2.30 2.04 40.19
CA PRO A 267 -3.28 2.45 39.18
C PRO A 267 -3.05 3.91 38.79
N THR A 268 -3.05 4.20 37.49
CA THR A 268 -2.86 5.57 37.02
C THR A 268 -4.11 6.40 37.33
N GLU A 269 -3.94 7.45 38.12
CA GLU A 269 -4.97 8.47 38.30
C GLU A 269 -5.06 9.33 37.04
N VAL A 270 -6.22 9.32 36.38
CA VAL A 270 -6.49 10.28 35.31
C VAL A 270 -6.88 11.60 35.99
N PRO A 271 -6.14 12.71 35.81
CA PRO A 271 -6.56 13.99 36.39
C PRO A 271 -7.94 14.35 35.86
N GLN A 272 -8.91 14.52 36.76
CA GLN A 272 -10.19 15.11 36.38
C GLN A 272 -9.92 16.51 35.83
N PRO A 273 -10.56 16.93 34.72
CA PRO A 273 -10.47 18.31 34.26
C PRO A 273 -10.91 19.22 35.41
N ALA A 274 -10.10 20.23 35.71
CA ALA A 274 -10.40 21.16 36.79
C ALA A 274 -11.77 21.81 36.53
N ALA A 275 -12.62 21.85 37.54
CA ALA A 275 -13.98 22.38 37.45
C ALA A 275 -14.04 23.88 37.07
N ASP A 276 -12.89 24.56 37.06
CA ASP A 276 -12.72 25.98 36.74
C ASP A 276 -12.42 26.24 35.25
N GLY A 277 -12.41 25.22 34.40
CA GLY A 277 -12.14 25.37 32.97
C GLY A 277 -10.67 25.68 32.65
N SER A 278 -9.76 25.58 33.62
CA SER A 278 -8.33 25.62 33.36
C SER A 278 -7.91 24.39 32.56
N SER A 279 -7.02 24.59 31.58
CA SER A 279 -6.55 23.52 30.71
C SER A 279 -5.96 22.38 31.53
N ALA A 280 -6.35 21.15 31.21
CA ALA A 280 -5.83 19.94 31.83
C ALA A 280 -4.29 20.02 31.95
N PRO A 281 -3.70 19.56 33.08
CA PRO A 281 -2.26 19.61 33.27
C PRO A 281 -1.54 19.00 32.05
N LYS A 282 -0.42 19.62 31.65
CA LYS A 282 0.43 19.20 30.52
C LYS A 282 0.41 17.68 30.39
N LYS A 283 -0.09 17.16 29.24
CA LYS A 283 -0.28 15.71 28.98
C LYS A 283 0.77 14.90 29.73
N ALA A 284 0.38 14.26 30.83
CA ALA A 284 1.27 13.39 31.60
C ALA A 284 1.89 12.40 30.62
N PHE A 285 3.21 12.25 30.66
CA PHE A 285 3.93 11.35 29.77
C PHE A 285 3.27 9.97 29.84
N ARG A 286 2.76 9.48 28.70
CA ARG A 286 2.23 8.12 28.57
C ARG A 286 3.27 7.31 27.83
N GLY A 287 3.74 6.24 28.44
CA GLY A 287 4.69 5.34 27.82
C GLY A 287 5.72 4.78 28.78
N VAL A 288 6.75 4.16 28.20
CA VAL A 288 7.83 3.51 28.93
C VAL A 288 9.14 4.23 28.64
N ARG A 289 9.94 4.42 29.68
CA ARG A 289 11.30 4.95 29.60
C ARG A 289 12.28 3.88 30.06
N MET A 290 13.31 3.66 29.26
CA MET A 290 14.48 2.91 29.68
C MET A 290 15.41 3.86 30.40
N MET A 291 15.63 3.59 31.69
CA MET A 291 16.47 4.43 32.57
C MET A 291 17.91 3.94 32.63
N GLY A 292 18.16 2.74 32.11
CA GLY A 292 19.45 2.06 32.06
C GLY A 292 19.25 0.58 31.72
N PRO A 293 20.35 -0.18 31.55
CA PRO A 293 20.28 -1.63 31.44
C PRO A 293 19.49 -2.22 32.61
N GLY A 294 18.47 -3.03 32.31
CA GLY A 294 17.64 -3.66 33.34
C GLY A 294 16.78 -2.71 34.16
N GLN A 295 16.57 -1.46 33.72
CA GLN A 295 15.74 -0.50 34.43
C GLN A 295 14.69 0.14 33.52
N LEU A 296 13.42 -0.15 33.83
CA LEU A 296 12.26 0.38 33.14
C LEU A 296 11.37 1.17 34.09
N SER A 297 10.84 2.29 33.61
CA SER A 297 9.80 3.06 34.29
C SER A 297 8.68 3.32 33.32
N ALA A 298 7.44 3.10 33.75
CA ALA A 298 6.26 3.27 32.94
C ALA A 298 5.23 4.15 33.62
N THR A 299 4.51 4.91 32.81
CA THR A 299 3.43 5.79 33.25
C THR A 299 2.24 5.63 32.31
N ASN A 300 1.06 5.39 32.88
CA ASN A 300 -0.21 5.30 32.19
C ASN A 300 -0.28 4.20 31.10
N ILE A 301 0.15 2.98 31.44
CA ILE A 301 0.15 1.85 30.49
C ILE A 301 -0.62 0.63 31.00
N ASN A 302 -1.22 -0.13 30.10
CA ASN A 302 -1.88 -1.38 30.44
C ASN A 302 -0.85 -2.53 30.60
N ILE A 303 -1.28 -3.63 31.23
CA ILE A 303 -0.43 -4.81 31.44
C ILE A 303 -0.12 -5.56 30.14
N GLY A 304 -0.98 -5.45 29.13
CA GLY A 304 -0.68 -5.95 27.79
C GLY A 304 0.62 -5.37 27.21
N LEU A 305 0.85 -4.06 27.35
CA LEU A 305 2.10 -3.45 26.89
C LEU A 305 3.31 -3.91 27.71
N LEU A 306 3.15 -4.16 29.01
CA LEU A 306 4.21 -4.77 29.82
C LEU A 306 4.56 -6.18 29.30
N ALA A 307 3.56 -7.00 28.97
CA ALA A 307 3.78 -8.33 28.40
C ALA A 307 4.52 -8.25 27.04
N ASP A 308 4.17 -7.30 26.18
CA ASP A 308 4.89 -7.04 24.93
C ASP A 308 6.36 -6.67 25.15
N ILE A 309 6.63 -5.79 26.11
CA ILE A 309 8.01 -5.37 26.45
C ILE A 309 8.82 -6.54 27.01
N LEU A 310 8.21 -7.36 27.88
CA LEU A 310 8.84 -8.56 28.42
C LEU A 310 9.13 -9.58 27.31
N SER A 311 8.21 -9.76 26.35
CA SER A 311 8.40 -10.65 25.21
C SER A 311 9.62 -10.30 24.35
N GLY A 312 10.00 -9.02 24.33
CA GLY A 312 11.18 -8.51 23.64
C GLY A 312 12.49 -8.65 24.43
N GLN A 313 12.45 -9.07 25.70
CA GLN A 313 13.67 -9.24 26.51
C GLN A 313 14.43 -10.50 26.06
N PRO A 314 15.71 -10.36 25.66
CA PRO A 314 16.53 -11.49 25.22
C PRO A 314 16.59 -12.65 26.21
N GLU A 315 16.62 -12.35 27.52
CA GLU A 315 16.75 -13.32 28.61
C GLU A 315 15.51 -14.20 28.77
N LEU A 316 14.34 -13.73 28.32
CA LEU A 316 13.10 -14.51 28.35
C LEU A 316 12.99 -15.42 27.13
N GLY A 317 13.45 -14.97 25.96
CA GLY A 317 13.51 -15.76 24.72
C GLY A 317 12.17 -16.34 24.24
N ARG A 318 11.05 -15.87 24.81
CA ARG A 318 9.70 -16.41 24.60
C ARG A 318 8.67 -15.29 24.65
N LEU A 319 7.59 -15.47 23.89
CA LEU A 319 6.41 -14.63 24.00
C LEU A 319 5.84 -14.71 25.42
N VAL A 320 5.50 -13.54 25.97
CA VAL A 320 4.82 -13.35 27.24
C VAL A 320 3.39 -12.93 26.95
N ILE A 321 2.42 -13.65 27.52
CA ILE A 321 0.99 -13.45 27.33
C ILE A 321 0.38 -12.94 28.63
N ASP A 322 -0.30 -11.80 28.59
CA ASP A 322 -1.03 -11.28 29.74
C ASP A 322 -2.20 -12.22 30.11
N GLN A 323 -2.10 -12.84 31.29
CA GLN A 323 -3.14 -13.64 31.94
C GLN A 323 -3.39 -13.13 33.36
N THR A 324 -3.09 -11.85 33.63
CA THR A 324 -3.24 -11.26 34.96
C THR A 324 -4.70 -10.95 35.30
N GLY A 325 -5.52 -10.70 34.27
CA GLY A 325 -6.90 -10.23 34.42
C GLY A 325 -7.01 -8.77 34.87
N LEU A 326 -5.88 -8.07 35.07
CA LEU A 326 -5.84 -6.68 35.51
C LEU A 326 -6.40 -5.76 34.42
N LYS A 327 -7.19 -4.77 34.84
CA LYS A 327 -7.86 -3.81 33.95
C LYS A 327 -7.43 -2.40 34.29
N GLY A 328 -7.35 -1.55 33.27
CA GLY A 328 -6.91 -0.16 33.41
C GLY A 328 -5.42 0.00 33.12
N ASN A 329 -4.93 1.19 33.44
CA ASN A 329 -3.54 1.59 33.23
C ASN A 329 -2.84 1.74 34.57
N TYR A 330 -1.54 1.48 34.58
CA TYR A 330 -0.71 1.45 35.76
C TYR A 330 0.60 2.21 35.53
N ASP A 331 1.11 2.74 36.63
CA ASP A 331 2.44 3.30 36.78
C ASP A 331 3.29 2.29 37.54
N TRP A 332 4.49 2.04 37.05
CA TRP A 332 5.40 1.07 37.66
C TRP A 332 6.86 1.36 37.34
N THR A 333 7.75 0.80 38.15
CA THR A 333 9.18 0.75 37.88
C THR A 333 9.67 -0.66 38.10
N LEU A 334 10.43 -1.19 37.14
CA LEU A 334 11.00 -2.52 37.19
C LEU A 334 12.51 -2.40 37.09
N LYS A 335 13.21 -3.02 38.03
CA LYS A 335 14.68 -3.05 38.09
C LYS A 335 15.17 -4.48 38.21
N TRP A 336 16.01 -4.95 37.30
CA TRP A 336 16.62 -6.27 37.34
C TRP A 336 18.07 -6.19 36.83
N THR A 337 18.84 -7.24 37.07
CA THR A 337 20.18 -7.39 36.47
C THR A 337 20.04 -8.18 35.17
N PRO A 338 20.32 -7.57 34.00
CA PRO A 338 20.33 -8.28 32.72
C PRO A 338 21.38 -9.39 32.69
N ASP A 339 21.11 -10.46 31.95
CA ASP A 339 22.11 -11.51 31.74
C ASP A 339 23.18 -11.02 30.73
N GLN A 340 24.45 -10.99 31.15
CA GLN A 340 25.57 -10.48 30.35
C GLN A 340 25.78 -11.27 29.04
N THR A 341 25.39 -12.55 29.02
CA THR A 341 25.50 -13.38 27.80
C THR A 341 24.58 -12.90 26.68
N ALA A 342 23.43 -12.31 27.02
CA ALA A 342 22.47 -11.79 26.05
C ALA A 342 22.87 -10.43 25.46
N GLN A 343 23.66 -9.64 26.18
CA GLN A 343 24.24 -8.37 25.70
C GLN A 343 25.45 -8.59 24.77
N MET A 344 26.30 -9.59 25.04
CA MET A 344 27.48 -9.89 24.21
C MET A 344 27.14 -10.39 22.80
N SER A 345 25.94 -10.97 22.60
CA SER A 345 25.51 -11.44 21.27
C SER A 345 25.20 -10.31 20.27
N LYS A 346 25.23 -9.04 20.71
CA LYS A 346 25.09 -7.84 19.86
C LYS A 346 26.43 -7.15 19.51
N GLY A 347 27.58 -7.67 19.94
CA GLY A 347 28.87 -6.97 19.82
C GLY A 347 30.10 -7.87 19.68
N ALA A 348 29.98 -9.06 19.09
CA ALA A 348 31.11 -9.99 18.99
C ALA A 348 32.24 -9.55 18.02
N ASP A 349 32.08 -8.44 17.29
CA ASP A 349 33.11 -7.95 16.36
C ASP A 349 33.93 -6.76 16.93
N ASP A 350 33.57 -6.22 18.10
CA ASP A 350 34.29 -5.09 18.70
C ASP A 350 35.35 -5.57 19.72
N ALA A 351 36.54 -5.93 19.23
CA ALA A 351 37.73 -6.17 20.04
C ALA A 351 38.28 -4.89 20.74
N HIS A 352 37.48 -3.83 20.88
CA HIS A 352 37.81 -2.56 21.52
C HIS A 352 36.68 -2.03 22.41
N ALA A 353 36.04 -2.91 23.20
CA ALA A 353 35.30 -2.44 24.37
C ALA A 353 36.27 -1.76 25.34
N THR A 354 36.22 -0.43 25.40
CA THR A 354 36.95 0.40 26.35
C THR A 354 36.70 -0.07 27.79
N ALA A 355 37.78 -0.33 28.52
CA ALA A 355 37.82 -0.88 29.88
C ALA A 355 37.24 0.02 30.99
N ASP A 356 36.40 1.02 30.66
CA ASP A 356 35.91 2.04 31.60
C ASP A 356 34.38 2.05 31.79
N ALA A 357 33.65 1.06 31.30
CA ALA A 357 32.27 0.86 31.75
C ALA A 357 32.31 0.26 33.18
N PRO A 358 31.70 0.90 34.20
CA PRO A 358 31.66 0.31 35.54
C PRO A 358 31.02 -1.08 35.45
N PRO A 359 31.58 -2.10 36.12
CA PRO A 359 31.00 -3.43 36.11
C PRO A 359 29.54 -3.34 36.54
N LEU A 360 28.62 -3.83 35.70
CA LEU A 360 27.24 -4.01 36.13
C LEU A 360 27.26 -4.97 37.31
N ASP A 361 26.83 -4.50 38.49
CA ASP A 361 26.71 -5.32 39.70
C ASP A 361 25.91 -6.59 39.39
N SER A 362 26.58 -7.73 39.38
CA SER A 362 26.00 -9.06 39.10
C SER A 362 25.19 -9.62 40.27
N SER A 363 24.93 -8.80 41.31
CA SER A 363 24.28 -9.17 42.56
C SER A 363 22.78 -8.82 42.63
N GLY A 364 22.24 -8.15 41.61
CA GLY A 364 20.82 -7.77 41.57
C GLY A 364 19.87 -8.92 41.14
N PRO A 365 18.56 -8.75 41.36
CA PRO A 365 17.58 -9.80 41.10
C PRO A 365 17.45 -10.10 39.61
N SER A 366 17.16 -11.36 39.27
CA SER A 366 16.75 -11.76 37.91
C SER A 366 15.44 -11.07 37.52
N ILE A 367 15.14 -11.00 36.21
CA ILE A 367 13.85 -10.45 35.75
C ILE A 367 12.64 -11.19 36.33
N PHE A 368 12.75 -12.51 36.55
CA PHE A 368 11.70 -13.31 37.18
C PHE A 368 11.45 -12.89 38.63
N THR A 369 12.54 -12.75 39.39
CA THR A 369 12.51 -12.31 40.80
C THR A 369 11.99 -10.87 40.91
N ALA A 370 12.48 -9.98 40.05
CA ALA A 370 12.08 -8.58 40.04
C ALA A 370 10.58 -8.39 39.77
N LEU A 371 10.01 -9.14 38.82
CA LEU A 371 8.57 -9.11 38.55
C LEU A 371 7.75 -9.50 39.78
N GLU A 372 8.14 -10.57 40.49
CA GLU A 372 7.40 -11.09 41.63
C GLU A 372 7.54 -10.18 42.86
N GLU A 373 8.74 -9.68 43.13
CA GLU A 373 9.02 -8.84 44.29
C GLU A 373 8.52 -7.40 44.13
N GLN A 374 8.73 -6.80 42.96
CA GLN A 374 8.49 -5.36 42.73
C GLN A 374 7.10 -5.08 42.17
N LEU A 375 6.62 -5.91 41.23
CA LEU A 375 5.32 -5.70 40.59
C LEU A 375 4.24 -6.65 41.10
N GLY A 376 4.60 -7.67 41.88
CA GLY A 376 3.65 -8.68 42.33
C GLY A 376 3.09 -9.51 41.17
N LEU A 377 3.88 -9.66 40.10
CA LEU A 377 3.53 -10.43 38.91
C LEU A 377 4.51 -11.58 38.72
N LYS A 378 4.08 -12.66 38.09
CA LYS A 378 4.90 -13.86 37.89
C LYS A 378 4.80 -14.36 36.46
N LEU A 379 5.91 -14.90 35.95
CA LEU A 379 5.94 -15.64 34.69
C LEU A 379 5.77 -17.13 34.95
N GLU A 380 4.73 -17.73 34.36
CA GLU A 380 4.51 -19.17 34.38
C GLU A 380 4.82 -19.77 33.02
N ALA A 381 5.73 -20.75 32.98
CA ALA A 381 6.04 -21.45 31.75
C ALA A 381 4.84 -22.29 31.29
N LYS A 382 4.36 -22.03 30.07
CA LYS A 382 3.27 -22.79 29.44
C LYS A 382 3.62 -23.10 27.99
N LYS A 383 2.84 -23.98 27.38
CA LYS A 383 2.76 -24.11 25.93
C LYS A 383 1.40 -23.59 25.49
N GLY A 384 1.36 -22.92 24.35
CA GLY A 384 0.10 -22.47 23.79
C GLY A 384 0.21 -22.10 22.31
N PRO A 385 -0.93 -21.93 21.63
CA PRO A 385 -0.98 -21.53 20.25
C PRO A 385 -0.47 -20.10 20.10
N VAL A 386 0.53 -19.90 19.25
CA VAL A 386 1.14 -18.62 18.96
C VAL A 386 1.06 -18.37 17.46
N GLU A 387 0.62 -17.18 17.07
CA GLU A 387 0.76 -16.72 15.69
C GLU A 387 2.24 -16.43 15.40
N THR A 388 2.73 -17.07 14.35
CA THR A 388 4.11 -17.02 13.89
C THR A 388 4.15 -16.56 12.44
N LEU A 389 5.24 -15.92 12.08
CA LEU A 389 5.54 -15.47 10.73
C LEU A 389 6.70 -16.29 10.17
N VAL A 390 6.53 -16.81 8.96
CA VAL A 390 7.58 -17.50 8.22
C VAL A 390 8.00 -16.63 7.04
N ILE A 391 9.28 -16.27 6.96
CA ILE A 391 9.85 -15.60 5.79
C ILE A 391 10.12 -16.66 4.72
N GLU A 392 9.33 -16.62 3.64
CA GLU A 392 9.46 -17.56 2.52
C GLU A 392 10.59 -17.16 1.57
N SER A 393 10.66 -15.87 1.23
CA SER A 393 11.73 -15.30 0.41
C SER A 393 11.94 -13.84 0.74
N ILE A 394 13.19 -13.39 0.64
CA ILE A 394 13.57 -11.99 0.77
C ILE A 394 14.89 -11.77 0.02
N GLU A 395 14.97 -10.64 -0.65
CA GLU A 395 16.15 -10.21 -1.42
C GLU A 395 16.75 -8.97 -0.77
N LYS A 396 18.01 -8.64 -1.09
CA LYS A 396 18.59 -7.36 -0.68
C LYS A 396 17.87 -6.23 -1.40
N ALA A 397 17.81 -5.06 -0.76
CA ALA A 397 17.14 -3.90 -1.32
C ALA A 397 17.61 -3.61 -2.75
N SER A 398 16.67 -3.37 -3.67
CA SER A 398 16.98 -2.78 -4.97
C SER A 398 17.63 -1.41 -4.76
N GLU A 399 18.72 -1.09 -5.45
CA GLU A 399 19.30 0.26 -5.42
C GLU A 399 18.25 1.29 -5.88
N ASN A 400 18.23 2.47 -5.24
CA ASN A 400 17.24 3.52 -5.52
C ASN A 400 17.51 4.27 -6.82
#